data_AF-A0A3M2AEA8-F1
#
_entry.id   AF-A0A3M2AEA8-F1
#
_cell.length_a   1.000
_cell.length_b   1.000
_cell.length_c   1.000
_cell.angle_alpha   90.00
_cell.angle_beta   90.00
_cell.angle_gamma   90.00
#
_symmetry.space_group_name_H-M   'P 1'
#
loop_
_entity.id
_entity.type
_entity.pdbx_description
1 polymer ?
#
loop_
_entity_poly.entity_id
_entity_poly.type
_entity_poly.pdbx_seq_one_letter_code
_entity_poly.pdbx_strand_id
1 'polypeptide(L)'
;MVRFVPLPALVLVPVLLGPAPTAPGSPTEPEERIGAPPPPPAPTVLGRKPLPVEPGAEGSLDPRALGLRRRDDGTYEYLDRGLRFSAVIERDGRVRFADRYRRTSSRNRQRGRCCGLPPEGLAGLNPFRGVPVPGLAELIYAMYRIDPNRSAKDAFLERTRAFRTKLAIDFALQNLDRRLSDLDRELLEIWQDDRRPAKERRRILFERWDECDELVELSYVGLPKDAILTIERARMETAERARAKIERFIRKAAPRGSADAYGDEELAALNARRRSRQRFAPYDTAAPRPSAGEDGGTDVR
;
A
#
# COMPACT_ATOMS: atom_id res chain seq x y z
N MET A 1 34.89 -0.09 7.60
CA MET A 1 34.43 -1.40 8.09
C MET A 1 32.91 -1.43 8.04
N VAL A 2 32.33 -1.93 6.94
CA VAL A 2 30.87 -2.03 6.77
C VAL A 2 30.44 -3.41 7.28
N ARG A 3 29.59 -3.46 8.31
CA ARG A 3 29.05 -4.71 8.85
C ARG A 3 28.06 -5.31 7.86
N PHE A 4 28.45 -6.42 7.25
CA PHE A 4 27.61 -7.28 6.42
C PHE A 4 26.58 -7.94 7.34
N VAL A 5 25.30 -7.57 7.23
CA VAL A 5 24.21 -8.28 7.91
C VAL A 5 23.78 -9.41 6.97
N PRO A 6 24.00 -10.69 7.30
CA PRO A 6 23.54 -11.79 6.47
C PRO A 6 22.01 -11.81 6.42
N LEU A 7 21.44 -11.83 5.22
CA LEU A 7 20.04 -12.19 5.00
C LEU A 7 19.83 -13.63 5.51
N PRO A 8 18.76 -13.90 6.27
CA PRO A 8 18.48 -15.26 6.73
C PRO A 8 18.24 -16.17 5.53
N ALA A 9 18.98 -17.28 5.49
CA ALA A 9 18.74 -18.38 4.57
C ALA A 9 17.29 -18.86 4.75
N LEU A 10 16.51 -18.75 3.68
CA LEU A 10 15.15 -19.26 3.62
C LEU A 10 15.25 -20.78 3.53
N VAL A 11 15.19 -21.45 4.69
CA VAL A 11 15.14 -22.91 4.78
C VAL A 11 13.78 -23.35 4.24
N LEU A 12 13.78 -23.87 3.02
CA LEU A 12 12.66 -24.59 2.42
C LEU A 12 12.51 -25.91 3.19
N VAL A 13 11.61 -25.93 4.16
CA VAL A 13 11.16 -27.16 4.82
C VAL A 13 10.30 -27.93 3.80
N PRO A 14 10.64 -29.17 3.44
CA PRO A 14 9.75 -30.01 2.64
C PRO A 14 8.48 -30.29 3.44
N VAL A 15 7.36 -29.72 3.00
CA VAL A 15 6.03 -30.11 3.48
C VAL A 15 5.73 -31.49 2.92
N LEU A 16 6.02 -32.52 3.71
CA LEU A 16 5.51 -33.87 3.51
C LEU A 16 3.98 -33.82 3.64
N LEU A 17 3.27 -33.83 2.50
CA LEU A 17 1.84 -34.13 2.47
C LEU A 17 1.65 -35.59 2.87
N GLY A 18 1.30 -35.82 4.13
CA GLY A 18 0.70 -37.08 4.58
C GLY A 18 -0.77 -37.18 4.14
N PRO A 19 -1.30 -38.40 3.93
CA PRO A 19 -2.70 -38.60 3.57
C PRO A 19 -3.64 -38.16 4.70
N ALA A 20 -4.72 -37.46 4.33
CA ALA A 20 -5.74 -37.00 5.25
C ALA A 20 -6.51 -38.17 5.87
N PRO A 21 -6.80 -38.14 7.19
CA PRO A 21 -7.67 -39.13 7.81
C PRO A 21 -9.14 -38.86 7.44
N THR A 22 -9.78 -39.86 6.86
CA THR A 22 -11.22 -39.92 6.62
C THR A 22 -11.94 -40.06 7.96
N ALA A 23 -12.65 -39.02 8.39
CA ALA A 23 -13.48 -39.08 9.59
C ALA A 23 -14.88 -39.67 9.27
N PRO A 24 -15.42 -40.57 10.11
CA PRO A 24 -16.76 -41.12 9.94
C PRO A 24 -17.84 -40.11 10.37
N GLY A 25 -18.91 -40.03 9.58
CA GLY A 25 -20.04 -39.12 9.79
C GLY A 25 -20.84 -39.44 11.06
N SER A 26 -21.20 -38.39 11.78
CA SER A 26 -22.19 -38.43 12.86
C SER A 26 -23.59 -38.13 12.33
N PRO A 27 -24.64 -38.72 12.91
CA PRO A 27 -26.02 -38.55 12.47
C PRO A 27 -26.59 -37.20 12.93
N THR A 28 -27.28 -36.52 12.01
CA THR A 28 -27.95 -35.25 12.21
C THR A 28 -29.24 -35.42 13.02
N GLU A 29 -29.31 -34.85 14.21
CA GLU A 29 -30.58 -34.62 14.91
C GLU A 29 -31.33 -33.40 14.33
N PRO A 30 -32.67 -33.40 14.31
CA PRO A 30 -33.46 -32.28 13.83
C PRO A 30 -33.46 -31.12 14.85
N GLU A 31 -32.80 -30.03 14.48
CA GLU A 31 -32.72 -28.79 15.25
C GLU A 31 -34.07 -28.04 15.22
N GLU A 32 -34.73 -27.96 16.37
CA GLU A 32 -35.98 -27.24 16.59
C GLU A 32 -35.72 -25.72 16.52
N ARG A 33 -36.14 -25.08 15.42
CA ARG A 33 -35.97 -23.64 15.19
C ARG A 33 -36.90 -22.83 16.08
N ILE A 34 -36.38 -22.37 17.22
CA ILE A 34 -36.96 -21.28 18.00
C ILE A 34 -36.76 -19.98 17.21
N GLY A 35 -37.86 -19.38 16.74
CA GLY A 35 -37.85 -18.14 15.98
C GLY A 35 -37.20 -16.98 16.75
N ALA A 36 -36.20 -16.34 16.15
CA ALA A 36 -35.55 -15.17 16.71
C ALA A 36 -36.56 -14.02 16.89
N PRO A 37 -36.57 -13.33 18.05
CA PRO A 37 -37.43 -12.17 18.26
C PRO A 37 -37.09 -11.05 17.26
N PRO A 38 -38.08 -10.26 16.83
CA PRO A 38 -37.85 -9.15 15.89
C PRO A 38 -36.86 -8.14 16.50
N PRO A 39 -35.96 -7.56 15.69
CA PRO A 39 -35.00 -6.58 16.17
C PRO A 39 -35.73 -5.36 16.77
N PRO A 40 -35.24 -4.78 17.88
CA PRO A 40 -35.85 -3.59 18.45
C PRO A 40 -35.80 -2.42 17.45
N PRO A 41 -36.81 -1.52 17.45
CA PRO A 41 -36.80 -0.34 16.60
C PRO A 41 -35.57 0.51 16.91
N ALA A 42 -34.89 0.97 15.86
CA ALA A 42 -33.71 1.82 15.99
C ALA A 42 -34.06 3.06 16.84
N PRO A 43 -33.21 3.45 17.82
CA PRO A 43 -33.50 4.61 18.65
C PRO A 43 -33.59 5.87 17.78
N THR A 44 -34.73 6.57 17.87
CA THR A 44 -34.92 7.89 17.28
C THR A 44 -33.95 8.87 17.94
N VAL A 45 -32.79 9.09 17.31
CA VAL A 45 -31.83 10.08 17.76
C VAL A 45 -32.45 11.46 17.57
N LEU A 46 -32.84 12.10 18.68
CA LEU A 46 -33.35 13.47 18.71
C LEU A 46 -32.30 14.45 18.16
N GLY A 47 -32.43 14.76 16.87
CA GLY A 47 -32.43 16.13 16.36
C GLY A 47 -31.19 17.01 16.57
N ARG A 48 -29.97 16.46 16.64
CA ARG A 48 -28.80 17.31 16.34
C ARG A 48 -28.74 17.54 14.84
N LYS A 49 -29.26 18.69 14.39
CA LYS A 49 -29.11 19.19 13.02
C LYS A 49 -27.60 19.10 12.69
N PRO A 50 -27.18 18.25 11.73
CA PRO A 50 -25.77 18.19 11.36
C PRO A 50 -25.34 19.61 10.97
N LEU A 51 -24.23 20.07 11.54
CA LEU A 51 -23.66 21.36 11.15
C LEU A 51 -23.56 21.38 9.62
N PRO A 52 -24.02 22.44 8.95
CA PRO A 52 -24.00 22.51 7.50
C PRO A 52 -22.58 22.25 7.02
N VAL A 53 -22.41 21.13 6.33
CA VAL A 53 -21.20 20.85 5.57
C VAL A 53 -21.17 21.92 4.49
N GLU A 54 -20.12 22.74 4.44
CA GLU A 54 -20.06 23.79 3.43
C GLU A 54 -20.15 23.14 2.04
N PRO A 55 -21.20 23.44 1.25
CA PRO A 55 -21.62 22.65 0.09
C PRO A 55 -20.70 22.76 -1.14
N GLY A 56 -19.40 23.04 -0.98
CA GLY A 56 -18.45 23.19 -2.09
C GLY A 56 -17.15 22.41 -1.95
N ALA A 57 -16.99 21.61 -0.90
CA ALA A 57 -15.72 20.93 -0.64
C ALA A 57 -15.65 19.47 -1.13
N GLU A 58 -16.76 18.90 -1.61
CA GLU A 58 -16.76 17.54 -2.16
C GLU A 58 -15.96 17.50 -3.46
N GLY A 59 -15.00 16.58 -3.54
CA GLY A 59 -14.09 16.47 -4.69
C GLY A 59 -12.94 17.48 -4.71
N SER A 60 -12.84 18.39 -3.74
CA SER A 60 -11.68 19.30 -3.67
C SER A 60 -10.38 18.53 -3.49
N LEU A 61 -9.36 18.90 -4.28
CA LEU A 61 -7.99 18.42 -4.13
C LEU A 61 -7.14 19.34 -3.24
N ASP A 62 -7.67 20.50 -2.85
CA ASP A 62 -6.96 21.42 -1.95
C ASP A 62 -7.10 20.95 -0.49
N PRO A 63 -6.00 20.56 0.18
CA PRO A 63 -6.06 20.15 1.57
C PRO A 63 -6.64 21.22 2.50
N ARG A 64 -6.43 22.51 2.23
CA ARG A 64 -6.94 23.58 3.11
C ARG A 64 -8.47 23.68 3.06
N ALA A 65 -9.06 23.60 1.87
CA ALA A 65 -10.51 23.53 1.68
C ALA A 65 -11.16 22.29 2.36
N LEU A 66 -10.39 21.22 2.54
CA LEU A 66 -10.80 20.01 3.27
C LEU A 66 -10.61 20.12 4.80
N GLY A 67 -10.07 21.23 5.31
CA GLY A 67 -9.73 21.39 6.72
C GLY A 67 -8.51 20.56 7.16
N LEU A 68 -7.67 20.16 6.21
CA LEU A 68 -6.46 19.39 6.45
C LEU A 68 -5.26 20.33 6.69
N ARG A 69 -4.49 20.04 7.73
CA ARG A 69 -3.21 20.69 8.02
C ARG A 69 -2.06 19.78 7.62
N ARG A 70 -1.21 20.24 6.71
CA ARG A 70 0.01 19.51 6.33
C ARG A 70 1.03 19.54 7.48
N ARG A 71 1.71 18.42 7.71
CA ARG A 71 2.83 18.26 8.65
C ARG A 71 4.17 18.16 7.91
N ASP A 72 5.26 18.33 8.64
CA ASP A 72 6.62 18.32 8.09
C ASP A 72 7.04 16.96 7.52
N ASP A 73 6.46 15.87 8.03
CA ASP A 73 6.67 14.50 7.54
C ASP A 73 5.91 14.19 6.24
N GLY A 74 5.15 15.16 5.71
CA GLY A 74 4.34 15.02 4.50
C GLY A 74 2.98 14.37 4.73
N THR A 75 2.60 14.08 5.98
CA THR A 75 1.24 13.64 6.33
C THR A 75 0.28 14.82 6.48
N TYR A 76 -1.02 14.53 6.51
CA TYR A 76 -2.06 15.55 6.70
C TYR A 76 -2.89 15.22 7.93
N GLU A 77 -3.11 16.22 8.78
CA GLU A 77 -3.91 16.11 9.99
C GLU A 77 -5.25 16.81 9.82
N TYR A 78 -6.31 16.17 10.31
CA TYR A 78 -7.65 16.71 10.40
C TYR A 78 -8.09 16.71 11.86
N LEU A 79 -8.63 17.84 12.31
CA LEU A 79 -9.30 17.96 13.60
C LEU A 79 -10.77 18.28 13.34
N ASP A 80 -11.66 17.39 13.75
CA ASP A 80 -13.10 17.62 13.61
C ASP A 80 -13.51 18.85 14.43
N ARG A 81 -14.33 19.74 13.85
CA ARG A 81 -14.80 20.98 14.51
C ARG A 81 -15.55 20.69 15.82
N GLY A 82 -16.27 19.56 15.89
CA GLY A 82 -16.95 19.10 17.10
C GLY A 82 -16.02 18.41 18.11
N LEU A 83 -14.71 18.37 17.85
CA LEU A 83 -13.70 17.64 18.63
C LEU A 83 -14.07 16.17 18.86
N ARG A 84 -14.82 15.57 17.93
CA ARG A 84 -15.30 14.18 18.03
C ARG A 84 -14.16 13.18 17.80
N PHE A 85 -13.34 13.46 16.80
CA PHE A 85 -12.18 12.66 16.42
C PHE A 85 -11.10 13.54 15.78
N SER A 86 -9.90 12.99 15.72
CA SER A 86 -8.82 13.45 14.85
C SER A 86 -8.53 12.38 13.80
N ALA A 87 -8.08 12.80 12.62
CA ALA A 87 -7.64 11.89 11.58
C ALA A 87 -6.28 12.31 11.04
N VAL A 88 -5.46 11.33 10.66
CA VAL A 88 -4.21 11.55 9.94
C VAL A 88 -4.27 10.79 8.63
N ILE A 89 -4.12 11.51 7.52
CA ILE A 89 -3.96 10.94 6.17
C ILE A 89 -2.47 10.76 5.92
N GLU A 90 -2.07 9.51 5.70
CA GLU A 90 -0.71 9.11 5.38
C GLU A 90 -0.34 9.50 3.94
N ARG A 91 0.95 9.44 3.60
CA ARG A 91 1.46 9.82 2.27
C ARG A 91 0.90 8.93 1.15
N ASP A 92 0.47 7.71 1.48
CA ASP A 92 -0.15 6.75 0.56
C ASP A 92 -1.69 6.90 0.47
N GLY A 93 -2.25 7.95 1.10
CA GLY A 93 -3.70 8.21 1.12
C GLY A 93 -4.47 7.39 2.15
N ARG A 94 -3.83 6.51 2.94
CA ARG A 94 -4.50 5.79 4.03
C ARG A 94 -4.87 6.73 5.17
N VAL A 95 -5.95 6.41 5.89
CA VAL A 95 -6.46 7.22 7.01
C VAL A 95 -6.31 6.45 8.31
N ARG A 96 -5.80 7.14 9.33
CA ARG A 96 -5.84 6.69 10.73
C ARG A 96 -6.71 7.64 11.53
N PHE A 97 -7.64 7.10 12.28
CA PHE A 97 -8.49 7.83 13.21
C PHE A 97 -7.97 7.70 14.63
N ALA A 98 -8.22 8.74 15.43
CA ALA A 98 -8.18 8.68 16.88
C ALA A 98 -9.42 9.38 17.45
N ASP A 99 -10.06 8.73 18.42
CA ASP A 99 -11.18 9.32 19.12
C ASP A 99 -10.73 10.50 19.99
N ARG A 100 -11.69 11.27 20.51
CA ARG A 100 -11.44 12.42 21.37
C ARG A 100 -10.40 12.11 22.47
N TYR A 101 -9.36 12.94 22.57
CA TYR A 101 -8.24 12.83 23.53
C TYR A 101 -7.33 11.61 23.35
N ARG A 102 -7.39 10.91 22.20
CA ARG A 102 -6.47 9.83 21.86
C ARG A 102 -5.49 10.26 20.78
N ARG A 103 -4.32 9.63 20.77
CA ARG A 103 -3.32 9.82 19.70
C ARG A 103 -3.56 8.80 18.59
N THR A 104 -3.41 9.21 17.33
CA THR A 104 -3.45 8.28 16.19
C THR A 104 -2.39 7.21 16.33
N SER A 105 -2.75 5.95 16.06
CA SER A 105 -1.84 4.81 16.19
C SER A 105 -1.93 3.91 14.97
N SER A 106 -0.78 3.39 14.53
CA SER A 106 -0.72 2.36 13.47
C SER A 106 -1.32 1.03 13.92
N ARG A 107 -1.23 0.70 15.22
CA ARG A 107 -1.74 -0.56 15.81
C ARG A 107 -3.25 -0.54 16.06
N ASN A 108 -3.85 0.64 16.22
CA ASN A 108 -5.30 0.80 16.39
C ASN A 108 -5.79 1.95 15.50
N ARG A 109 -6.01 1.63 14.22
CA ARG A 109 -6.30 2.62 13.17
C ARG A 109 -7.67 3.30 13.32
N GLN A 110 -8.60 2.70 14.06
CA GLN A 110 -9.97 3.22 14.19
C GLN A 110 -10.15 4.10 15.43
N ARG A 111 -9.50 3.75 16.55
CA ARG A 111 -9.73 4.39 17.86
C ARG A 111 -8.50 5.11 18.43
N GLY A 112 -7.31 4.91 17.85
CA GLY A 112 -6.05 5.43 18.40
C GLY A 112 -5.61 4.71 19.69
N ARG A 113 -4.60 5.27 20.39
CA ARG A 113 -4.13 4.79 21.71
C ARG A 113 -4.36 5.85 22.80
N CYS A 114 -4.62 5.36 24.01
CA CYS A 114 -4.90 6.15 25.23
C CYS A 114 -3.70 7.04 25.64
N CYS A 115 -4.01 8.08 26.45
CA CYS A 115 -3.13 9.04 27.12
C CYS A 115 -2.69 10.29 26.32
N GLY A 116 -3.55 10.84 25.46
CA GLY A 116 -3.44 12.25 25.12
C GLY A 116 -4.00 13.10 26.28
N LEU A 117 -3.16 13.92 26.92
CA LEU A 117 -3.68 15.00 27.77
C LEU A 117 -4.57 15.91 26.89
N PRO A 118 -5.75 16.36 27.36
CA PRO A 118 -6.54 17.33 26.63
C PRO A 118 -5.71 18.60 26.38
N PRO A 119 -5.88 19.29 25.24
CA PRO A 119 -5.15 20.51 24.94
C PRO A 119 -5.36 21.57 26.04
N GLU A 120 -4.29 22.31 26.34
CA GLU A 120 -4.30 23.39 27.32
C GLU A 120 -5.42 24.40 27.02
N GLY A 121 -6.26 24.70 28.02
CA GLY A 121 -7.40 25.62 27.89
C GLY A 121 -8.80 24.98 27.95
N LEU A 122 -8.96 23.68 27.62
CA LEU A 122 -10.24 22.94 27.78
C LEU A 122 -10.39 22.28 29.17
N ALA A 123 -9.49 22.65 30.07
CA ALA A 123 -9.34 22.16 31.42
C ALA A 123 -10.51 22.49 32.37
N GLY A 124 -11.20 23.62 32.14
CA GLY A 124 -12.12 24.20 33.12
C GLY A 124 -13.61 23.87 32.94
N LEU A 125 -14.01 23.21 31.85
CA LEU A 125 -15.44 23.09 31.47
C LEU A 125 -16.06 21.71 31.69
N ASN A 126 -15.36 20.78 32.35
CA ASN A 126 -15.93 19.46 32.65
C ASN A 126 -15.67 19.07 34.12
N PRO A 127 -16.71 19.05 34.98
CA PRO A 127 -16.57 18.77 36.42
C PRO A 127 -16.17 17.31 36.74
N PHE A 128 -16.10 16.44 35.74
CA PHE A 128 -15.72 15.03 35.89
C PHE A 128 -14.27 14.76 35.49
N ARG A 129 -13.33 15.52 36.07
CA ARG A 129 -11.90 15.40 35.78
C ARG A 129 -11.23 14.34 36.66
N GLY A 130 -10.60 13.34 36.05
CA GLY A 130 -9.65 12.42 36.71
C GLY A 130 -10.14 10.99 36.92
N VAL A 131 -11.44 10.74 36.82
CA VAL A 131 -11.96 9.37 36.76
C VAL A 131 -12.24 9.07 35.30
N PRO A 132 -11.58 8.07 34.68
CA PRO A 132 -12.11 7.45 33.48
C PRO A 132 -13.38 6.75 33.95
N VAL A 133 -14.50 7.47 34.04
CA VAL A 133 -15.78 6.80 34.18
C VAL A 133 -16.14 6.44 32.75
N PRO A 134 -15.91 5.19 32.29
CA PRO A 134 -16.65 4.74 31.14
C PRO A 134 -18.09 4.87 31.57
N GLY A 135 -18.81 5.88 31.07
CA GLY A 135 -20.24 5.89 31.25
C GLY A 135 -20.77 4.54 30.78
N LEU A 136 -21.84 4.02 31.37
CA LEU A 136 -22.43 2.73 30.94
C LEU A 136 -22.59 2.68 29.41
N ALA A 137 -22.93 3.82 28.80
CA ALA A 137 -22.95 4.01 27.35
C ALA A 137 -21.60 3.74 26.65
N GLU A 138 -20.48 4.28 27.14
CA GLU A 138 -19.15 4.04 26.55
C GLU A 138 -18.71 2.58 26.73
N LEU A 139 -19.05 1.95 27.87
CA LEU A 139 -18.81 0.53 28.10
C LEU A 139 -19.64 -0.33 27.13
N ILE A 140 -20.91 0.02 26.92
CA ILE A 140 -21.81 -0.61 25.95
C ILE A 140 -21.24 -0.48 24.53
N TYR A 141 -20.84 0.73 24.09
CA TYR A 141 -20.23 0.91 22.77
C TYR A 141 -18.92 0.13 22.60
N ALA A 142 -18.12 0.03 23.66
CA ALA A 142 -16.92 -0.79 23.65
C ALA A 142 -17.24 -2.29 23.54
N MET A 143 -18.23 -2.76 24.29
CA MET A 143 -18.68 -4.16 24.33
C MET A 143 -19.26 -4.60 22.98
N TYR A 144 -20.12 -3.79 22.37
CA TYR A 144 -20.72 -4.07 21.05
C TYR A 144 -19.85 -3.67 19.86
N ARG A 145 -18.63 -3.14 20.09
CA ARG A 145 -17.72 -2.64 19.05
C ARG A 145 -18.36 -1.59 18.11
N ILE A 146 -19.36 -0.87 18.60
CA ILE A 146 -20.01 0.23 17.87
C ILE A 146 -19.13 1.47 18.02
N ASP A 147 -18.78 2.11 16.90
CA ASP A 147 -18.08 3.39 16.90
C ASP A 147 -19.12 4.53 16.97
N PRO A 148 -19.20 5.30 18.06
CA PRO A 148 -20.19 6.37 18.21
C PRO A 148 -20.01 7.49 17.17
N ASN A 149 -18.81 7.61 16.59
CA ASN A 149 -18.46 8.61 15.60
C ASN A 149 -18.45 8.05 14.17
N ARG A 150 -18.99 6.83 13.95
CA ARG A 150 -18.95 6.14 12.64
C ARG A 150 -19.45 7.02 11.50
N SER A 151 -20.65 7.60 11.62
CA SER A 151 -21.23 8.44 10.57
C SER A 151 -20.39 9.67 10.25
N ALA A 152 -19.76 10.26 11.26
CA ALA A 152 -18.88 11.42 11.08
C ALA A 152 -17.55 11.04 10.41
N LYS A 153 -17.00 9.86 10.75
CA LYS A 153 -15.80 9.31 10.10
C LYS A 153 -16.10 8.92 8.65
N ASP A 154 -17.25 8.33 8.38
CA ASP A 154 -17.69 7.97 7.02
C ASP A 154 -17.86 9.23 6.15
N ALA A 155 -18.51 10.27 6.67
CA ALA A 155 -18.63 11.56 5.98
C ALA A 155 -17.26 12.20 5.69
N PHE A 156 -16.31 12.10 6.62
CA PHE A 156 -14.94 12.55 6.40
C PHE A 156 -14.22 11.73 5.31
N LEU A 157 -14.39 10.41 5.31
CA LEU A 157 -13.79 9.54 4.29
C LEU A 157 -14.33 9.87 2.90
N GLU A 158 -15.63 10.09 2.77
CA GLU A 158 -16.22 10.43 1.46
C GLU A 158 -15.73 11.82 1.00
N ARG A 159 -15.78 12.82 1.88
CA ARG A 159 -15.31 14.18 1.57
C ARG A 159 -13.84 14.20 1.13
N THR A 160 -12.99 13.38 1.73
CA THR A 160 -11.55 13.33 1.41
C THR A 160 -11.17 12.31 0.35
N ARG A 161 -12.15 11.62 -0.26
CA ARG A 161 -11.90 10.51 -1.18
C ARG A 161 -11.01 10.89 -2.36
N ALA A 162 -11.36 11.94 -3.10
CA ALA A 162 -10.60 12.39 -4.27
C ALA A 162 -9.15 12.75 -3.92
N PHE A 163 -8.95 13.50 -2.83
CA PHE A 163 -7.62 13.86 -2.33
C PHE A 163 -6.79 12.63 -1.94
N ARG A 164 -7.40 11.66 -1.25
CA ARG A 164 -6.72 10.41 -0.86
C ARG A 164 -6.36 9.55 -2.06
N THR A 165 -7.23 9.48 -3.07
CA THR A 165 -6.95 8.81 -4.34
C THR A 165 -5.74 9.43 -5.02
N LYS A 166 -5.68 10.76 -5.11
CA LYS A 166 -4.52 11.47 -5.67
C LYS A 166 -3.23 11.13 -4.92
N LEU A 167 -3.24 11.21 -3.59
CA LEU A 167 -2.06 10.85 -2.77
C LEU A 167 -1.61 9.41 -3.00
N ALA A 168 -2.55 8.47 -3.12
CA ALA A 168 -2.23 7.08 -3.41
C ALA A 168 -1.55 6.90 -4.77
N ILE A 169 -2.03 7.59 -5.81
CA ILE A 169 -1.40 7.61 -7.15
C ILE A 169 0.01 8.20 -7.04
N ASP A 170 0.14 9.40 -6.49
CA ASP A 170 1.42 10.11 -6.37
C ASP A 170 2.45 9.26 -5.61
N PHE A 171 2.04 8.60 -4.52
CA PHE A 171 2.89 7.72 -3.74
C PHE A 171 3.31 6.47 -4.52
N ALA A 172 2.40 5.85 -5.27
CA ALA A 172 2.72 4.70 -6.10
C ALA A 172 3.76 5.07 -7.18
N LEU A 173 3.56 6.19 -7.87
CA LEU A 173 4.49 6.70 -8.88
C LEU A 173 5.87 7.02 -8.29
N GLN A 174 5.92 7.71 -7.15
CA GLN A 174 7.18 8.01 -6.46
C GLN A 174 7.93 6.74 -6.03
N ASN A 175 7.21 5.70 -5.60
CA ASN A 175 7.84 4.43 -5.24
C ASN A 175 8.40 3.71 -6.47
N LEU A 176 7.68 3.70 -7.59
CA LEU A 176 8.18 3.13 -8.85
C LEU A 176 9.46 3.84 -9.31
N ASP A 177 9.47 5.17 -9.28
CA ASP A 177 10.63 5.97 -9.68
C ASP A 177 11.84 5.76 -8.75
N ARG A 178 11.62 5.74 -7.42
CA ARG A 178 12.68 5.42 -6.45
C ARG A 178 13.28 4.04 -6.71
N ARG A 179 12.43 3.02 -6.91
CA ARG A 179 12.89 1.64 -7.17
C ARG A 179 13.70 1.56 -8.47
N LEU A 180 13.25 2.22 -9.53
CA LEU A 180 13.98 2.28 -10.80
C LEU A 180 15.33 3.00 -10.65
N SER A 181 15.39 4.02 -9.80
CA SER A 181 16.64 4.76 -9.49
C SER A 181 17.61 3.91 -8.67
N ASP A 182 17.11 3.19 -7.65
CA ASP A 182 17.91 2.29 -6.81
C ASP A 182 18.49 1.08 -7.58
N LEU A 183 17.86 0.71 -8.71
CA LEU A 183 18.24 -0.46 -9.50
C LEU A 183 19.71 -0.45 -9.96
N ASP A 184 20.28 0.69 -10.36
CA ASP A 184 21.69 0.74 -10.80
C ASP A 184 22.66 0.28 -9.71
N ARG A 185 22.42 0.76 -8.48
CA ARG A 185 23.24 0.40 -7.32
C ARG A 185 23.11 -1.11 -7.04
N GLU A 186 21.90 -1.64 -7.07
CA GLU A 186 21.65 -3.07 -6.85
C GLU A 186 22.35 -3.94 -7.90
N LEU A 187 22.26 -3.58 -9.19
CA LEU A 187 22.93 -4.33 -10.26
C LEU A 187 24.45 -4.31 -10.10
N LEU A 188 25.01 -3.17 -9.69
CA LEU A 188 26.44 -3.03 -9.41
C LEU A 188 26.86 -3.89 -8.21
N GLU A 189 26.08 -3.88 -7.13
CA GLU A 189 26.32 -4.72 -5.95
C GLU A 189 26.31 -6.21 -6.30
N ILE A 190 25.33 -6.67 -7.10
CA ILE A 190 25.27 -8.06 -7.59
C ILE A 190 26.50 -8.40 -8.43
N TRP A 191 26.93 -7.47 -9.29
CA TRP A 191 28.06 -7.69 -10.18
C TRP A 191 29.41 -7.74 -9.44
N GLN A 192 29.60 -6.86 -8.46
CA GLN A 192 30.85 -6.75 -7.70
C GLN A 192 30.99 -7.79 -6.57
N ASP A 193 29.97 -8.63 -6.33
CA ASP A 193 30.05 -9.67 -5.30
C ASP A 193 30.95 -10.85 -5.75
N ASP A 194 32.25 -10.72 -5.53
CA ASP A 194 33.27 -11.74 -5.87
C ASP A 194 33.13 -13.05 -5.09
N ARG A 195 32.27 -13.09 -4.06
CA ARG A 195 31.95 -14.33 -3.35
C ARG A 195 31.08 -15.26 -4.21
N ARG A 196 30.50 -14.75 -5.31
CA ARG A 196 29.63 -15.48 -6.21
C ARG A 196 30.35 -15.76 -7.53
N PRO A 197 30.30 -17.01 -8.05
CA PRO A 197 30.78 -17.31 -9.39
C PRO A 197 30.07 -16.47 -10.46
N ALA A 198 30.76 -16.17 -11.57
CA ALA A 198 30.21 -15.36 -12.66
C ALA A 198 28.85 -15.86 -13.19
N LYS A 199 28.70 -17.18 -13.35
CA LYS A 199 27.46 -17.83 -13.76
C LYS A 199 26.30 -17.54 -12.80
N GLU A 200 26.57 -17.51 -11.50
CA GLU A 200 25.56 -17.25 -10.47
C GLU A 200 25.15 -15.76 -10.47
N ARG A 201 26.10 -14.84 -10.61
CA ARG A 201 25.80 -13.40 -10.77
C ARG A 201 24.89 -13.16 -11.97
N ARG A 202 25.18 -13.79 -13.11
CA ARG A 202 24.36 -13.73 -14.32
C ARG A 202 22.95 -14.30 -14.12
N ARG A 203 22.82 -15.42 -13.41
CA ARG A 203 21.52 -16.01 -13.07
C ARG A 203 20.66 -15.02 -12.27
N ILE A 204 21.24 -14.37 -11.27
CA ILE A 204 20.52 -13.38 -10.44
C ILE A 204 20.11 -12.16 -11.26
N LEU A 205 20.97 -11.67 -12.16
CA LEU A 205 20.61 -10.56 -13.06
C LEU A 205 19.44 -10.93 -13.98
N PHE A 206 19.38 -12.18 -14.47
CA PHE A 206 18.25 -12.68 -15.23
C PHE A 206 16.98 -12.77 -14.38
N GLU A 207 17.07 -13.30 -13.16
CA GLU A 207 15.92 -13.38 -12.23
C GLU A 207 15.35 -11.98 -11.98
N ARG A 208 16.19 -10.97 -11.75
CA ARG A 208 15.75 -9.57 -11.62
C ARG A 208 15.08 -9.02 -12.87
N TRP A 209 15.57 -9.39 -14.05
CA TRP A 209 14.94 -9.01 -15.32
C TRP A 209 13.57 -9.68 -15.49
N ASP A 210 13.45 -10.94 -15.10
CA ASP A 210 12.21 -11.73 -15.22
C ASP A 210 11.14 -11.26 -14.22
N GLU A 211 11.55 -10.93 -12.99
CA GLU A 211 10.71 -10.38 -11.91
C GLU A 211 10.05 -9.04 -12.30
N CYS A 212 10.62 -8.28 -13.24
CA CYS A 212 10.03 -7.02 -13.69
C CYS A 212 8.63 -7.23 -14.33
N ASP A 213 8.30 -8.43 -14.83
CA ASP A 213 6.98 -8.73 -15.41
C ASP A 213 5.94 -9.25 -14.44
N GLU A 214 6.31 -9.51 -13.18
CA GLU A 214 5.37 -10.13 -12.27
C GLU A 214 4.19 -9.20 -12.09
N LEU A 215 3.02 -9.60 -12.59
CA LEU A 215 1.71 -9.05 -12.30
C LEU A 215 1.39 -9.33 -10.82
N VAL A 216 2.14 -8.71 -9.90
CA VAL A 216 1.70 -8.42 -8.54
C VAL A 216 0.26 -7.92 -8.60
N GLU A 217 -0.65 -8.78 -8.15
CA GLU A 217 -2.05 -8.46 -7.99
C GLU A 217 -2.12 -7.51 -6.80
N LEU A 218 -2.06 -6.21 -7.11
CA LEU A 218 -2.07 -5.18 -6.09
C LEU A 218 -3.51 -5.04 -5.62
N SER A 219 -3.75 -5.38 -4.35
CA SER A 219 -5.05 -5.24 -3.72
C SER A 219 -5.37 -3.75 -3.48
N TYR A 220 -5.92 -3.10 -4.51
CA TYR A 220 -6.33 -1.70 -4.47
C TYR A 220 -7.78 -1.53 -3.98
N VAL A 221 -8.08 -2.12 -2.82
CA VAL A 221 -9.43 -2.04 -2.24
C VAL A 221 -9.81 -0.58 -1.97
N GLY A 222 -10.89 -0.13 -2.60
CA GLY A 222 -11.46 1.21 -2.41
C GLY A 222 -10.89 2.32 -3.29
N LEU A 223 -9.96 2.02 -4.19
CA LEU A 223 -9.55 2.98 -5.22
C LEU A 223 -10.54 3.01 -6.40
N PRO A 224 -10.79 4.17 -7.00
CA PRO A 224 -11.47 4.28 -8.28
C PRO A 224 -10.76 3.48 -9.40
N LYS A 225 -11.52 2.99 -10.38
CA LYS A 225 -10.99 2.15 -11.47
C LYS A 225 -9.96 2.88 -12.33
N ASP A 226 -10.19 4.15 -12.62
CA ASP A 226 -9.28 5.05 -13.34
C ASP A 226 -7.94 5.23 -12.63
N ALA A 227 -7.95 5.34 -11.29
CA ALA A 227 -6.73 5.40 -10.49
C ALA A 227 -5.93 4.09 -10.59
N ILE A 228 -6.60 2.94 -10.57
CA ILE A 228 -5.98 1.62 -10.74
C ILE A 228 -5.31 1.53 -12.11
N LEU A 229 -6.04 1.84 -13.18
CA LEU A 229 -5.50 1.82 -14.55
C LEU A 229 -4.29 2.75 -14.72
N THR A 230 -4.32 3.92 -14.07
CA THR A 230 -3.19 4.87 -14.07
C THR A 230 -1.94 4.25 -13.46
N ILE A 231 -2.09 3.60 -12.29
CA ILE A 231 -0.97 2.97 -11.59
C ILE A 231 -0.45 1.75 -12.37
N GLU A 232 -1.36 0.93 -12.92
CA GLU A 232 -1.00 -0.23 -13.74
C GLU A 232 -0.20 0.16 -14.98
N ARG A 233 -0.62 1.21 -15.69
CA ARG A 233 0.11 1.74 -16.86
C ARG A 233 1.52 2.17 -16.47
N ALA A 234 1.64 3.04 -15.46
CA ALA A 234 2.95 3.54 -15.02
C ALA A 234 3.88 2.40 -14.56
N ARG A 235 3.32 1.36 -13.96
CA ARG A 235 4.06 0.16 -13.56
C ARG A 235 4.57 -0.63 -14.76
N MET A 236 3.74 -0.86 -15.78
CA MET A 236 4.17 -1.54 -17.02
C MET A 236 5.30 -0.76 -17.70
N GLU A 237 5.15 0.56 -17.84
CA GLU A 237 6.21 1.43 -18.39
C GLU A 237 7.50 1.37 -17.56
N THR A 238 7.39 1.40 -16.22
CA THR A 238 8.55 1.27 -15.32
C THR A 238 9.23 -0.08 -15.45
N ALA A 239 8.47 -1.17 -15.59
CA ALA A 239 9.00 -2.51 -15.80
C ALA A 239 9.79 -2.62 -17.11
N GLU A 240 9.28 -2.04 -18.20
CA GLU A 240 10.00 -2.00 -19.47
C GLU A 240 11.31 -1.20 -19.37
N ARG A 241 11.27 -0.04 -18.71
CA ARG A 241 12.47 0.77 -18.43
C ARG A 241 13.49 0.00 -17.59
N ALA A 242 13.03 -0.73 -16.57
CA ALA A 242 13.89 -1.56 -15.73
C ALA A 242 14.57 -2.67 -16.54
N ARG A 243 13.83 -3.40 -17.38
CA ARG A 243 14.40 -4.43 -18.27
C ARG A 243 15.45 -3.87 -19.21
N ALA A 244 15.12 -2.77 -19.90
CA ALA A 244 16.06 -2.11 -20.81
C ALA A 244 17.33 -1.64 -20.09
N LYS A 245 17.19 -1.20 -18.84
CA LYS A 245 18.30 -0.80 -17.97
C LYS A 245 19.17 -1.99 -17.56
N ILE A 246 18.58 -3.12 -17.17
CA ILE A 246 19.29 -4.37 -16.85
C ILE A 246 20.03 -4.90 -18.08
N GLU A 247 19.38 -4.98 -19.24
CA GLU A 247 20.03 -5.46 -20.47
C GLU A 247 21.19 -4.54 -20.90
N ARG A 248 21.02 -3.22 -20.77
CA ARG A 248 22.10 -2.26 -21.03
C ARG A 248 23.27 -2.45 -20.07
N PHE A 249 22.98 -2.67 -18.79
CA PHE A 249 23.99 -2.97 -17.77
C PHE A 249 24.76 -4.25 -18.14
N ILE A 250 24.06 -5.32 -18.52
CA ILE A 250 24.65 -6.59 -18.95
C ILE A 250 25.57 -6.39 -20.15
N ARG A 251 25.15 -5.65 -21.19
CA ARG A 251 26.01 -5.37 -22.36
C ARG A 251 27.30 -4.64 -21.98
N LYS A 252 27.24 -3.76 -20.99
CA LYS A 252 28.41 -3.01 -20.50
C LYS A 252 29.32 -3.87 -19.62
N ALA A 253 28.75 -4.65 -18.71
CA ALA A 253 29.49 -5.42 -17.71
C ALA A 253 30.02 -6.76 -18.26
N ALA A 254 29.26 -7.39 -19.16
CA ALA A 254 29.53 -8.68 -19.77
C ALA A 254 29.31 -8.60 -21.30
N PRO A 255 30.16 -7.86 -22.03
CA PRO A 255 30.00 -7.68 -23.47
C PRO A 255 30.06 -9.02 -24.21
N ARG A 256 29.39 -9.11 -25.37
CA ARG A 256 29.33 -10.32 -26.18
C ARG A 256 30.75 -10.82 -26.51
N GLY A 257 31.01 -12.11 -26.31
CA GLY A 257 32.30 -12.74 -26.53
C GLY A 257 33.29 -12.65 -25.36
N SER A 258 32.97 -11.91 -24.30
CA SER A 258 33.77 -11.97 -23.06
C SER A 258 33.57 -13.30 -22.32
N ALA A 259 34.52 -13.68 -21.47
CA ALA A 259 34.40 -14.86 -20.61
C ALA A 259 33.19 -14.79 -19.66
N ASP A 260 32.76 -13.57 -19.34
CA ASP A 260 31.62 -13.31 -18.47
C ASP A 260 30.28 -13.18 -19.24
N ALA A 261 30.27 -13.26 -20.57
CA ALA A 261 29.05 -13.16 -21.37
C ALA A 261 28.09 -14.33 -21.12
N TYR A 262 26.79 -14.10 -21.35
CA TYR A 262 25.83 -15.22 -21.43
C TYR A 262 26.10 -16.02 -22.72
N GLY A 263 26.29 -17.33 -22.57
CA GLY A 263 26.40 -18.24 -23.71
C GLY A 263 25.03 -18.53 -24.35
N ASP A 264 25.02 -18.96 -25.61
CA ASP A 264 23.78 -19.24 -26.35
C ASP A 264 22.94 -20.34 -25.68
N GLU A 265 23.58 -21.40 -25.20
CA GLU A 265 22.91 -22.48 -24.44
C GLU A 265 22.34 -21.98 -23.11
N GLU A 266 23.07 -21.09 -22.42
CA GLU A 266 22.61 -20.46 -21.17
C GLU A 266 21.38 -19.59 -21.44
N LEU A 267 21.41 -18.75 -22.48
CA LEU A 267 20.27 -17.93 -22.87
C LEU A 267 19.05 -18.76 -23.27
N ALA A 268 19.25 -19.87 -24.00
CA ALA A 268 18.16 -20.79 -24.34
C ALA A 268 17.53 -21.41 -23.08
N ALA A 269 18.36 -21.88 -22.13
CA ALA A 269 17.91 -22.47 -20.88
C ALA A 269 17.16 -21.47 -19.98
N LEU A 270 17.66 -20.23 -19.87
CA LEU A 270 17.01 -19.17 -19.10
C LEU A 270 15.66 -18.78 -19.73
N ASN A 271 15.62 -18.58 -21.05
CA ASN A 271 14.39 -18.26 -21.76
C ASN A 271 13.35 -19.38 -21.68
N ALA A 272 13.75 -20.65 -21.58
CA ALA A 272 12.82 -21.76 -21.43
C ALA A 272 12.12 -21.78 -20.06
N ARG A 273 12.69 -21.13 -19.04
CA ARG A 273 12.18 -21.10 -17.65
C ARG A 273 11.57 -19.75 -17.25
N ARG A 274 11.61 -18.76 -18.14
CA ARG A 274 11.15 -17.39 -17.86
C ARG A 274 9.66 -17.35 -17.52
N ARG A 275 9.29 -16.47 -16.61
CA ARG A 275 7.89 -16.10 -16.34
C ARG A 275 7.43 -14.94 -17.21
N SER A 276 8.37 -14.07 -17.61
CA SER A 276 8.07 -12.92 -18.45
C SER A 276 7.61 -13.31 -19.85
N ARG A 277 6.67 -12.55 -20.38
CA ARG A 277 6.21 -12.66 -21.77
C ARG A 277 7.30 -12.25 -22.76
N GLN A 278 8.15 -11.29 -22.40
CA GLN A 278 9.24 -10.85 -23.27
C GLN A 278 10.36 -11.91 -23.29
N ARG A 279 11.10 -11.99 -24.39
CA ARG A 279 12.28 -12.85 -24.50
C ARG A 279 13.48 -12.10 -23.92
N PHE A 280 14.29 -12.78 -23.12
CA PHE A 280 15.56 -12.25 -22.63
C PHE A 280 16.64 -12.41 -23.69
N ALA A 281 17.04 -11.28 -24.30
CA ALA A 281 18.02 -11.26 -25.38
C ALA A 281 18.97 -10.06 -25.23
N PRO A 282 19.84 -10.02 -24.20
CA PRO A 282 20.63 -8.84 -23.89
C PRO A 282 21.59 -8.41 -25.01
N TYR A 283 21.96 -9.32 -25.93
CA TYR A 283 22.90 -9.06 -27.03
C TYR A 283 22.25 -8.88 -28.40
N ASP A 284 20.93 -9.01 -28.51
CA ASP A 284 20.24 -8.71 -29.76
C ASP A 284 20.19 -7.19 -29.91
N THR A 285 21.11 -6.65 -30.70
CA THR A 285 21.13 -5.22 -31.10
C THR A 285 20.02 -4.88 -32.10
N ALA A 286 19.11 -5.82 -32.37
CA ALA A 286 18.05 -5.68 -33.35
C ALA A 286 17.00 -4.66 -32.90
N ALA A 287 17.22 -3.44 -33.41
CA ALA A 287 16.36 -2.27 -33.52
C ALA A 287 15.95 -1.59 -32.21
N PRO A 288 16.18 -0.26 -32.07
CA PRO A 288 15.50 0.51 -31.05
C PRO A 288 14.00 0.27 -31.20
N ARG A 289 13.35 -0.28 -30.17
CA ARG A 289 11.88 -0.24 -30.09
C ARG A 289 11.52 1.23 -30.30
N PRO A 290 10.62 1.57 -31.25
CA PRO A 290 10.19 2.95 -31.41
C PRO A 290 9.74 3.42 -30.03
N SER A 291 10.43 4.41 -29.47
CA SER A 291 10.05 5.03 -28.22
C SER A 291 8.66 5.57 -28.43
N ALA A 292 7.65 4.88 -27.90
CA ALA A 292 6.31 5.41 -27.81
C ALA A 292 6.40 6.70 -26.98
N GLY A 293 6.37 7.85 -27.64
CA GLY A 293 6.27 9.14 -26.95
C GLY A 293 7.47 10.08 -27.02
N GLU A 294 8.08 10.27 -28.18
CA GLU A 294 8.39 11.65 -28.60
C GLU A 294 7.18 12.20 -29.37
N ASP A 295 6.03 12.26 -28.70
CA ASP A 295 4.90 13.05 -29.16
C ASP A 295 5.23 14.52 -28.89
N GLY A 296 5.40 15.25 -29.99
CA GLY A 296 5.48 16.69 -30.14
C GLY A 296 5.20 17.52 -28.89
N GLY A 297 6.27 18.11 -28.35
CA GLY A 297 6.18 19.38 -27.66
C GLY A 297 5.42 20.35 -28.56
N THR A 298 4.18 20.62 -28.19
CA THR A 298 3.37 21.66 -28.81
C THR A 298 3.97 22.98 -28.34
N ASP A 299 4.73 23.61 -29.23
CA ASP A 299 5.17 24.99 -29.12
C ASP A 299 3.91 25.88 -29.16
N VAL A 300 3.37 26.19 -27.97
CA VAL A 300 2.30 27.20 -27.83
C VAL A 300 3.00 28.55 -27.64
N ARG A 301 3.13 29.27 -28.75
CA ARG A 301 3.36 30.72 -28.79
C ARG A 301 2.08 31.48 -28.49
#